data_AF-A0A1R4IQI8-F1
#
_entry.id   AF-A0A1R4IQI8-F1
#
_cell.length_a   1.000
_cell.length_b   1.000
_cell.length_c   1.000
_cell.angle_alpha   90.00
_cell.angle_beta   90.00
_cell.angle_gamma   90.00
#
_symmetry.space_group_name_H-M   'P 1'
#
loop_
_entity.id
_entity.type
_entity.pdbx_description
1 polymer ?
#
loop_
_entity_poly.entity_id
_entity_poly.type
_entity_poly.pdbx_seq_one_letter_code
_entity_poly.pdbx_strand_id
1 'polypeptide(L)' 'MLQLTHNKKDALDRLSATDGKFYALAIDQRGAMNRMFDDLGIEATTEDIQALKKVVS' A
#
# COMPACT_ATOMS: atom_id res chain seq x y z
N MET A 1 -5.21 20.46 -21.59
CA MET A 1 -5.09 19.01 -21.36
C MET A 1 -3.68 18.76 -20.85
N LEU A 2 -3.50 18.13 -19.69
CA LEU A 2 -2.16 17.89 -19.15
C LEU A 2 -1.46 16.84 -20.02
N GLN A 3 -0.25 17.15 -20.49
CA GLN A 3 0.58 16.22 -21.27
C GLN A 3 1.39 15.35 -20.30
N LEU A 4 1.17 14.04 -20.33
CA LEU A 4 1.98 13.08 -19.60
C LEU A 4 3.24 12.75 -20.41
N THR A 5 4.39 12.68 -19.73
CA THR A 5 5.57 12.09 -20.35
C THR A 5 5.33 10.59 -20.55
N HIS A 6 6.02 10.00 -21.53
CA HIS A 6 5.94 8.57 -21.81
C HIS A 6 6.13 7.73 -20.53
N ASN A 7 7.20 8.00 -19.78
CA ASN A 7 7.50 7.28 -18.53
C ASN A 7 6.39 7.38 -17.47
N LYS A 8 5.70 8.54 -17.37
CA LYS A 8 4.58 8.69 -16.43
C LYS A 8 3.36 7.90 -16.88
N LYS A 9 3.09 7.85 -18.19
CA LYS A 9 2.01 7.04 -18.75
C LYS A 9 2.28 5.54 -18.50
N ASP A 10 3.49 5.07 -18.77
CA ASP A 10 3.86 3.67 -18.55
C ASP A 10 3.80 3.27 -17.07
N ALA A 11 4.11 4.20 -16.16
CA ALA A 11 3.98 3.97 -14.73
C ALA A 11 2.50 3.87 -14.30
N LEU A 12 1.64 4.75 -14.82
CA LEU A 12 0.19 4.69 -14.57
C LEU A 12 -0.43 3.40 -15.12
N ASP A 13 0.00 2.98 -16.31
CA ASP A 13 -0.49 1.76 -16.94
C ASP A 13 -0.12 0.51 -16.15
N ARG A 14 1.08 0.48 -15.55
CA ARG A 14 1.49 -0.59 -14.63
C ARG A 14 0.67 -0.63 -13.32
N LEU A 15 0.16 0.52 -12.88
CA LEU A 15 -0.63 0.65 -11.65
C LEU A 15 -2.14 0.49 -11.88
N SER A 16 -2.59 0.51 -13.14
CA SER A 16 -3.99 0.42 -13.52
C SER A 16 -4.38 -1.04 -13.81
N ALA A 17 -5.64 -1.37 -13.57
CA ALA A 17 -6.21 -2.61 -14.09
C ALA A 17 -6.46 -2.51 -15.60
N THR A 18 -6.84 -3.64 -16.20
CA THR A 18 -7.11 -3.76 -17.64
C THR A 18 -8.23 -2.85 -18.14
N ASP A 19 -9.12 -2.38 -17.26
CA ASP A 19 -10.18 -1.43 -17.56
C ASP A 19 -9.75 0.04 -17.40
N GLY A 20 -8.48 0.29 -17.10
CA GLY A 20 -7.90 1.63 -16.91
C GLY A 20 -8.24 2.27 -15.56
N LYS A 21 -8.82 1.53 -14.61
CA LYS A 21 -9.09 2.03 -13.25
C LYS A 21 -8.03 1.60 -12.24
N PHE A 22 -7.94 2.32 -11.12
CA PHE A 22 -7.07 1.98 -10.01
C PHE A 22 -7.81 1.11 -8.98
N TYR A 23 -7.32 -0.10 -8.78
CA TYR A 23 -7.75 -1.01 -7.71
C TYR A 23 -6.57 -1.34 -6.80
N ALA A 24 -5.91 -0.30 -6.29
CA ALA A 24 -4.71 -0.44 -5.47
C ALA A 24 -5.05 -0.77 -4.01
N LEU A 25 -4.22 -1.61 -3.38
CA LEU A 25 -4.25 -1.89 -1.95
C LEU A 25 -3.34 -0.92 -1.19
N ALA A 26 -3.88 -0.20 -0.22
CA ALA A 26 -3.11 0.69 0.63
C ALA A 26 -2.71 -0.01 1.94
N ILE A 27 -1.41 -0.30 2.10
CA ILE A 27 -0.83 -0.89 3.31
C ILE A 27 0.37 -0.10 3.87
N ASP A 28 0.34 1.22 3.72
CA ASP A 28 1.38 2.13 4.17
C ASP A 28 1.15 2.62 5.62
N GLN A 29 0.14 2.10 6.33
CA GLN A 29 -0.17 2.52 7.69
C GLN A 29 1.02 2.27 8.62
N ARG A 30 1.24 3.21 9.56
CA ARG A 30 2.30 3.15 10.58
C ARG A 30 1.68 3.16 11.96
N GLY A 31 1.63 4.32 12.64
CA GLY A 31 1.05 4.44 13.98
C GLY A 31 -0.41 3.98 14.10
N ALA A 32 -1.20 4.02 13.02
CA ALA A 32 -2.53 3.43 13.02
C ALA A 32 -2.50 1.90 13.18
N MET A 33 -1.54 1.23 12.55
CA MET A 33 -1.35 -0.21 12.66
C MET A 33 -0.89 -0.60 14.06
N ASN A 34 0.01 0.18 14.68
CA ASN A 34 0.43 -0.03 16.08
C ASN A 34 -0.79 0.00 17.02
N ARG A 35 -1.65 1.02 16.88
CA ARG A 35 -2.88 1.11 17.68
C ARG A 35 -3.82 -0.08 17.48
N MET A 36 -3.91 -0.60 16.26
CA MET A 36 -4.70 -1.82 15.99
C MET A 36 -4.13 -3.05 16.72
N PHE A 37 -2.80 -3.17 16.82
CA PHE A 37 -2.17 -4.24 17.61
C PHE A 37 -2.36 -4.03 19.12
N ASP A 38 -2.25 -2.79 19.60
CA ASP A 38 -2.50 -2.44 21.01
C ASP A 38 -3.95 -2.79 21.42
N ASP A 39 -4.93 -2.50 20.56
CA ASP A 39 -6.36 -2.84 20.79
C ASP A 39 -6.58 -4.36 20.89
N LEU A 40 -5.69 -5.17 20.30
CA LEU A 40 -5.70 -6.63 20.40
C LEU A 40 -4.87 -7.15 21.60
N GLY A 41 -4.23 -6.27 22.37
CA GLY A 41 -3.33 -6.62 23.47
C GLY A 41 -2.02 -7.25 23.01
N ILE A 42 -1.60 -6.99 21.77
CA ILE A 42 -0.37 -7.53 21.16
C ILE A 42 0.67 -6.41 21.11
N GLU A 43 1.82 -6.60 21.77
CA GLU A 43 2.98 -5.74 21.55
C GLU A 43 3.66 -6.12 20.22
N ALA A 44 3.30 -5.43 19.14
CA ALA A 44 3.90 -5.64 17.84
C ALA A 44 5.22 -4.87 17.70
N THR A 45 6.30 -5.59 17.38
CA THR A 45 7.58 -4.97 17.02
C THR A 45 7.53 -4.36 15.61
N THR A 46 8.56 -3.60 15.25
CA THR A 46 8.66 -3.06 13.89
C THR A 46 8.77 -4.19 12.88
N GLU A 47 9.47 -5.26 13.23
CA GLU A 47 9.66 -6.47 12.44
C GLU A 47 8.32 -7.20 12.19
N ASP A 48 7.46 -7.30 13.20
CA ASP A 48 6.13 -7.91 13.08
C ASP A 48 5.24 -7.13 12.12
N ILE A 49 5.28 -5.79 12.20
CA ILE A 49 4.56 -4.91 11.29
C ILE A 49 5.07 -5.07 9.85
N GLN A 50 6.39 -5.18 9.65
CA GLN A 50 6.95 -5.42 8.32
C GLN A 50 6.59 -6.81 7.78
N ALA A 51 6.57 -7.82 8.66
CA ALA A 51 6.14 -9.17 8.30
C ALA A 51 4.68 -9.19 7.85
N LEU A 52 3.78 -8.51 8.57
CA LEU A 52 2.38 -8.37 8.16
C LEU A 52 2.26 -7.69 6.80
N LYS A 53 2.99 -6.59 6.58
CA LYS A 53 2.98 -5.87 5.30
C LYS A 53 3.38 -6.76 4.13
N LYS A 54 4.40 -7.59 4.33
CA LYS A 54 4.89 -8.55 3.34
C LYS A 54 3.91 -9.69 3.03
N VAL A 55 3.09 -10.10 3.99
CA VAL A 55 2.07 -11.14 3.77
C VAL A 55 0.91 -10.60 2.92
N VAL A 56 0.60 -9.32 3.06
CA VAL A 56 -0.56 -8.69 2.42
C VAL A 56 -0.24 -8.14 1.02
N SER A 57 1.02 -7.75 0.76
CA SER A 57 1.50 -7.23 -0.54
C SER A 57 2.11 -8.30 -1.42
#